data_AF-A0A453C6A5-F1
#
_entry.id   AF-A0A453C6A5-F1
#
_cell.length_a   1.000
_cell.length_b   1.000
_cell.length_c   1.000
_cell.angle_alpha   90.00
_cell.angle_beta   90.00
_cell.angle_gamma   90.00
#
_symmetry.space_group_name_H-M   'P 1'
#
loop_
_entity.id
_entity.type
_entity.pdbx_description
1 polymer ?
#
loop_
_entity_poly.entity_id
_entity_poly.type
_entity_poly.pdbx_seq_one_letter_code
_entity_poly.pdbx_strand_id
1 'polypeptide(L)'
;VPSMAGGEAEYVYLPIADALKTPGFRVCLFAAVIEIGAAFRSRGTDFTLTLRIADQSRTSGISVTFFANNTALLPCVRSSGDIISLHNVVV
;
A
#
# COMPACT_ATOMS: atom_id res chain seq x y z
N VAL A 1 24.73 18.43 19.09
CA VAL A 1 23.58 18.40 18.17
C VAL A 1 24.08 18.06 16.78
N PRO A 2 23.86 16.86 16.24
CA PRO A 2 24.24 16.59 14.85
C PRO A 2 23.12 17.07 13.91
N SER A 3 23.59 17.68 12.83
CA SER A 3 22.88 18.39 11.78
C SER A 3 22.08 17.43 10.87
N MET A 4 20.82 17.77 10.57
CA MET A 4 20.02 17.15 9.50
C MET A 4 20.58 17.57 8.14
N ALA A 5 21.54 16.82 7.62
CA ALA A 5 21.90 16.84 6.21
C ALA A 5 21.19 15.66 5.53
N GLY A 6 20.16 15.96 4.74
CA GLY A 6 19.58 15.10 3.69
C GLY A 6 19.53 13.60 3.99
N GLY A 7 18.87 13.18 5.07
CA GLY A 7 18.68 11.78 5.35
C GLY A 7 17.89 11.13 4.22
N GLU A 8 18.51 10.17 3.51
CA GLU A 8 17.75 9.20 2.74
C GLU A 8 16.65 8.68 3.68
N ALA A 9 15.38 8.86 3.31
CA ALA A 9 14.32 8.23 4.06
C ALA A 9 14.55 6.73 3.94
N GLU A 10 15.04 6.09 5.01
CA GLU A 10 15.29 4.67 5.03
C GLU A 10 13.93 3.96 4.85
N TYR A 11 13.67 3.53 3.62
CA TYR A 11 12.43 2.88 3.24
C TYR A 11 12.47 1.44 3.73
N VAL A 12 12.00 1.22 4.96
CA VAL A 12 11.96 -0.11 5.56
C VAL A 12 10.72 -0.85 5.08
N TYR A 13 10.94 -1.98 4.41
CA TYR A 13 9.89 -2.95 4.12
C TYR A 13 9.60 -3.76 5.38
N LEU A 14 8.34 -3.79 5.78
CA LEU A 14 7.89 -4.61 6.89
C LEU A 14 6.95 -5.72 6.40
N PRO A 15 7.02 -6.92 7.01
CA PRO A 15 5.95 -7.90 6.90
C PRO A 15 4.62 -7.27 7.34
N ILE A 16 3.51 -7.67 6.70
CA ILE A 16 2.18 -7.12 6.99
C ILE A 16 1.84 -7.24 8.48
N ALA A 17 2.16 -8.36 9.11
CA ALA A 17 1.89 -8.56 10.53
C ALA A 17 2.64 -7.58 11.44
N ASP A 18 3.80 -7.09 11.03
CA ASP A 18 4.61 -6.12 11.79
C ASP A 18 4.20 -4.69 11.49
N ALA A 19 3.89 -4.38 10.24
CA ALA A 19 3.33 -3.09 9.84
C ALA A 19 2.06 -2.74 10.64
N LEU A 20 1.18 -3.71 10.88
CA LEU A 20 -0.04 -3.54 11.68
C LEU A 20 0.21 -3.22 13.17
N LYS A 21 1.45 -3.40 13.66
CA LYS A 21 1.83 -3.05 15.04
C LYS A 21 2.34 -1.61 15.14
N THR A 22 2.48 -0.89 14.03
CA THR A 22 3.02 0.48 13.97
C THR A 22 2.00 1.47 13.39
N PRO A 23 0.81 1.63 14.01
CA PRO A 23 -0.20 2.54 13.50
C PRO A 23 0.31 3.99 13.47
N GLY A 24 -0.06 4.72 12.42
CA GLY A 24 0.35 6.12 12.22
C GLY A 24 1.78 6.33 11.72
N PHE A 25 2.58 5.26 11.59
CA PHE A 25 3.87 5.31 10.90
C PHE A 25 3.72 5.04 9.41
N ARG A 26 4.64 5.58 8.62
CA ARG A 26 4.77 5.27 7.20
C ARG A 26 5.73 4.12 7.01
N VAL A 27 5.32 3.11 6.25
CA VAL A 27 6.11 1.90 6.00
C VAL A 27 6.07 1.53 4.52
N CYS A 28 6.98 0.66 4.10
CA CYS A 28 6.89 -0.01 2.80
C CYS A 28 6.33 -1.42 2.96
N LEU A 29 5.55 -1.88 1.98
CA LEU A 29 4.98 -3.22 1.94
C LEU A 29 5.33 -3.89 0.62
N PHE A 30 5.57 -5.20 0.67
CA PHE A 30 5.78 -6.04 -0.51
C PHE A 30 4.93 -7.29 -0.37
N ALA A 31 3.94 -7.45 -1.23
CA ALA A 31 2.89 -8.45 -1.04
C ALA A 31 2.29 -8.94 -2.36
N ALA A 32 1.63 -10.10 -2.31
CA ALA A 32 0.84 -10.60 -3.41
C ALA A 32 -0.59 -10.02 -3.32
N VAL A 33 -1.15 -9.63 -4.47
CA VAL A 33 -2.56 -9.26 -4.58
C VAL A 33 -3.40 -10.53 -4.56
N ILE A 34 -4.34 -10.64 -3.63
CA ILE A 34 -5.25 -11.78 -3.51
C ILE A 34 -6.68 -11.46 -3.94
N GLU A 35 -7.03 -10.16 -4.01
CA GLU A 35 -8.33 -9.69 -4.47
C GLU A 35 -8.20 -8.31 -5.12
N ILE A 36 -8.90 -8.10 -6.24
CA ILE A 36 -8.93 -6.82 -6.96
C ILE A 36 -10.36 -6.28 -6.88
N GLY A 37 -10.53 -5.18 -6.16
CA GLY A 37 -11.81 -4.47 -6.12
C GLY A 37 -12.09 -3.71 -7.41
N ALA A 38 -13.32 -3.20 -7.55
CA ALA A 38 -13.66 -2.31 -8.66
C ALA A 38 -13.05 -0.92 -8.43
N ALA A 39 -12.50 -0.32 -9.49
CA ALA A 39 -12.18 1.10 -9.49
C ALA A 39 -13.48 1.91 -9.63
N PHE A 40 -13.72 2.87 -8.74
CA PHE A 40 -14.89 3.74 -8.80
C PHE A 40 -14.54 5.19 -8.48
N ARG A 41 -15.39 6.12 -8.92
CA ARG A 41 -15.27 7.53 -8.53
C ARG A 41 -15.81 7.69 -7.11
N SER A 42 -14.99 8.25 -6.22
CA SER A 42 -15.43 8.59 -4.87
C SER A 42 -16.51 9.68 -4.89
N ARG A 43 -17.12 9.99 -3.74
CA ARG A 43 -18.07 11.10 -3.61
C ARG A 43 -17.42 12.48 -3.81
N GLY A 44 -16.09 12.57 -3.86
CA GLY A 44 -15.31 13.78 -4.10
C GLY A 44 -14.80 13.89 -5.54
N THR A 45 -13.59 14.43 -5.69
CA THR A 45 -12.90 14.58 -6.99
C THR A 45 -12.06 13.36 -7.36
N ASP A 46 -11.86 12.43 -6.44
CA ASP A 46 -10.88 11.35 -6.60
C ASP A 46 -11.53 10.04 -7.03
N PHE A 47 -10.74 9.18 -7.64
CA PHE A 47 -11.02 7.78 -7.93
C PHE A 47 -10.36 6.89 -6.87
N THR A 48 -11.01 5.77 -6.60
CA THR A 48 -10.57 4.81 -5.59
C THR A 48 -10.48 3.41 -6.17
N LEU A 49 -9.44 2.69 -5.76
CA LEU A 49 -9.29 1.26 -5.97
C LEU A 49 -8.93 0.63 -4.64
N THR A 50 -9.63 -0.44 -4.24
CA THR A 50 -9.25 -1.24 -3.08
C THR A 50 -8.70 -2.56 -3.56
N LEU A 51 -7.50 -2.90 -3.11
CA LEU A 51 -6.89 -4.22 -3.29
C LEU A 51 -6.88 -4.94 -1.96
N ARG A 52 -6.98 -6.26 -1.99
CA ARG A 52 -6.59 -7.08 -0.84
C ARG A 52 -5.24 -7.70 -1.13
N ILE A 53 -4.28 -7.48 -0.23
CA ILE A 53 -2.90 -7.99 -0.36
C ILE A 53 -2.56 -8.92 0.79
N ALA A 54 -1.71 -9.90 0.55
CA ALA A 54 -1.23 -10.85 1.55
C ALA A 54 0.25 -11.16 1.37
N ASP A 55 0.89 -11.53 2.46
CA ASP A 55 2.26 -12.03 2.49
C ASP A 55 2.33 -13.29 3.37
N GLN A 56 3.54 -13.82 3.56
CA GLN A 56 3.76 -15.01 4.38
C GLN A 56 3.40 -14.79 5.87
N SER A 57 3.49 -13.55 6.36
CA SER A 57 3.19 -13.22 7.75
C SER A 57 1.68 -13.17 8.03
N ARG A 58 0.88 -12.87 6.99
CA ARG A 58 -0.58 -12.75 7.10
C ARG A 58 -1.28 -13.17 5.81
N THR A 59 -1.53 -14.46 5.67
CA THR A 59 -2.21 -15.06 4.51
C THR A 59 -3.70 -14.67 4.40
N SER A 60 -4.34 -14.26 5.50
CA SER A 60 -5.69 -13.68 5.47
C SER A 60 -5.74 -12.29 4.82
N GLY A 61 -4.59 -11.66 4.63
CA GLY A 61 -4.42 -10.38 3.96
C GLY A 61 -4.93 -9.16 4.71
N ILE A 62 -4.78 -8.01 4.07
CA ILE A 62 -5.29 -6.70 4.47
C ILE A 62 -5.86 -5.97 3.26
N SER A 63 -6.79 -5.05 3.50
CA SER A 63 -7.30 -4.15 2.46
C SER A 63 -6.42 -2.91 2.38
N VAL A 64 -6.03 -2.52 1.16
CA VAL A 64 -5.32 -1.28 0.87
C VAL A 64 -6.14 -0.48 -0.14
N THR A 65 -6.48 0.76 0.23
CA THR A 65 -7.26 1.65 -0.62
C THR A 65 -6.37 2.74 -1.19
N PHE A 66 -6.36 2.83 -2.52
CA PHE A 66 -5.65 3.83 -3.30
C PHE A 66 -6.62 4.95 -3.66
N PHE A 67 -6.14 6.18 -3.59
CA PHE A 67 -6.87 7.39 -3.97
C PHE A 67 -6.05 8.13 -5.01
N ALA A 68 -6.67 8.51 -6.12
CA ALA A 68 -6.01 9.30 -7.16
C ALA A 68 -7.01 10.21 -7.87
N ASN A 69 -6.58 11.39 -8.32
CA ASN A 69 -7.43 12.31 -9.09
C ASN A 69 -7.68 11.84 -10.54
N ASN A 70 -7.00 10.79 -10.99
CA ASN A 70 -7.12 10.21 -12.32
C ASN A 70 -7.00 8.68 -12.22
N THR A 71 -7.85 7.95 -12.95
CA THR A 71 -7.84 6.48 -12.99
C THR A 71 -6.53 5.91 -13.53
N ALA A 72 -5.82 6.65 -14.39
CA ALA A 72 -4.51 6.24 -14.93
C ALA A 72 -3.39 6.19 -13.86
N LEU A 73 -3.62 6.79 -12.69
CA LEU A 73 -2.68 6.78 -11.56
C LEU A 73 -3.02 5.69 -10.52
N LEU A 74 -4.16 5.00 -10.68
CA LEU A 74 -4.47 3.85 -9.84
C LEU A 74 -3.59 2.66 -10.26
N PRO A 75 -3.27 1.75 -9.32
CA PRO A 75 -2.51 0.55 -9.64
C PRO A 75 -3.16 -0.26 -10.76
N CYS A 76 -2.37 -0.60 -11.78
CA CYS A 76 -2.80 -1.51 -12.84
C CYS A 76 -2.42 -2.95 -12.43
N VAL A 77 -3.32 -3.63 -11.73
CA VAL A 77 -3.17 -5.04 -11.37
C VAL A 77 -4.00 -5.89 -12.33
N ARG A 78 -3.40 -6.92 -12.91
CA ARG A 78 -4.05 -7.76 -13.94
C ARG A 78 -4.71 -8.98 -13.32
N SER A 79 -4.11 -9.56 -12.30
CA SER A 79 -4.55 -10.84 -11.72
C SER A 79 -4.25 -10.96 -10.23
N SER A 80 -5.01 -11.83 -9.56
CA SER A 80 -4.57 -12.37 -8.28
C SER A 80 -3.26 -13.13 -8.45
N GLY A 81 -2.34 -12.97 -7.50
CA GLY A 81 -0.97 -13.47 -7.56
C GLY A 81 0.04 -12.44 -8.06
N ASP A 82 -0.40 -11.34 -8.68
CA ASP A 82 0.49 -10.24 -9.03
C ASP A 82 1.17 -9.67 -7.77
N ILE A 83 2.45 -9.34 -7.87
CA ILE A 83 3.22 -8.80 -6.75
C ILE A 83 3.22 -7.28 -6.83
N ILE A 84 2.95 -6.63 -5.69
CA ILE A 84 2.93 -5.18 -5.55
C ILE A 84 3.91 -4.71 -4.48
N SER A 85 4.65 -3.65 -4.80
CA SER A 85 5.51 -2.91 -3.88
C SER A 85 4.85 -1.57 -3.58
N LEU A 86 4.63 -1.28 -2.30
CA LEU A 86 4.01 -0.05 -1.84
C LEU A 86 4.99 0.71 -0.96
N HIS A 87 5.06 2.03 -1.18
CA HIS A 87 5.96 2.91 -0.46
C HIS A 87 5.16 3.98 0.26
N ASN A 88 5.64 4.40 1.44
CA ASN A 88 4.99 5.44 2.26
C ASN A 88 3.52 5.15 2.58
N VAL A 89 3.19 3.89 2.83
CA VAL A 89 1.84 3.47 3.23
C VAL A 89 1.61 3.84 4.69
N VAL A 90 0.49 4.50 4.96
CA VAL A 90 0.03 4.76 6.33
C VAL A 90 -0.79 3.55 6.79
N VAL A 91 -0.44 3.01 7.96
CA VAL A 91 -1.10 1.86 8.60
C VAL A 91 -2.05 2.32 9.70
#